data_AF-P81326-F1
#
_entry.id   AF-P81326-F1
#
_cell.length_a   1.000
_cell.length_b   1.000
_cell.length_c   1.000
_cell.angle_alpha   90.00
_cell.angle_beta   90.00
_cell.angle_gamma   90.00
#
_symmetry.space_group_name_H-M   'P 1'
#
loop_
_entity.id
_entity.type
_entity.pdbx_description
1 polymer ?
#
loop_
_entity_poly.entity_id
_entity_poly.type
_entity_poly.pdbx_seq_one_letter_code
_entity_poly.pdbx_strand_id
1 'polypeptide(L)'
;MLHFGGFIMEINHISKILEKEREEYIRNKVEEYLKQGFSKDDAVNKANQSWRTYIGHRIQDVIYNLLKKFLKDSGLKVTTDKALNNRNLPEELDKVKRLIAINYGEYLFLPDADVIVYKVENNDIKIIAIISVKNSFRERRFETTYWKLKLKESPVTSHIKVFLATPDKDNEISYKCPNGKPKKMRIILEYELDGIYFLKEDFEETEKAKHFGKIVEDIIEISKKL
;
A
#
# COMPACT_ATOMS: atom_id res chain seq x y z
N MET A 1 17.26 -6.13 19.51
CA MET A 1 17.66 -5.38 18.31
C MET A 1 17.02 -6.09 17.12
N LEU A 2 15.92 -5.57 16.58
CA LEU A 2 15.23 -6.18 15.42
C LEU A 2 16.20 -6.18 14.23
N HIS A 3 16.34 -7.30 13.54
CA HIS A 3 17.35 -7.50 12.50
C HIS A 3 16.90 -6.84 11.18
N PHE A 4 16.81 -5.50 11.18
CA PHE A 4 16.30 -4.68 10.06
C PHE A 4 17.13 -4.79 8.78
N GLY A 5 18.41 -5.19 8.87
CA GLY A 5 19.25 -5.42 7.69
C GLY A 5 18.68 -6.52 6.77
N GLY A 6 18.09 -7.57 7.34
CA GLY A 6 17.42 -8.62 6.55
C GLY A 6 16.17 -8.11 5.85
N PHE A 7 15.42 -7.22 6.50
CA PHE A 7 14.19 -6.63 5.94
C PHE A 7 14.47 -5.77 4.70
N ILE A 8 15.46 -4.87 4.80
CA ILE A 8 15.86 -3.99 3.70
C ILE A 8 16.37 -4.82 2.50
N MET A 9 17.17 -5.85 2.74
CA MET A 9 17.62 -6.76 1.67
C MET A 9 16.46 -7.48 0.98
N GLU A 10 15.46 -7.97 1.73
CA GLU A 10 14.28 -8.63 1.14
C GLU A 10 13.53 -7.70 0.18
N ILE A 11 13.30 -6.43 0.56
CA ILE A 11 12.56 -5.46 -0.27
C ILE A 11 13.30 -5.11 -1.56
N ASN A 12 14.60 -4.81 -1.47
CA ASN A 12 15.39 -4.44 -2.65
C ASN A 12 15.51 -5.58 -3.66
N HIS A 13 15.55 -6.81 -3.15
CA HIS A 13 15.57 -7.98 -4.00
C HIS A 13 14.22 -8.16 -4.72
N ILE A 14 13.11 -7.84 -4.06
CA ILE A 14 11.76 -7.95 -4.64
C ILE A 14 11.60 -7.04 -5.85
N SER A 15 11.95 -5.76 -5.76
CA SER A 15 11.78 -4.83 -6.90
C SER A 15 12.52 -5.31 -8.15
N LYS A 16 13.73 -5.87 -7.99
CA LYS A 16 14.50 -6.47 -9.10
C LYS A 16 13.88 -7.77 -9.64
N ILE A 17 13.32 -8.61 -8.76
CA ILE A 17 12.61 -9.82 -9.19
C ILE A 17 11.39 -9.44 -10.04
N LEU A 18 10.62 -8.45 -9.58
CA LEU A 18 9.38 -8.02 -10.23
C LEU A 18 9.61 -7.50 -11.65
N GLU A 19 10.76 -6.86 -11.93
CA GLU A 19 11.10 -6.43 -13.29
C GLU A 19 11.39 -7.62 -14.22
N LYS A 20 12.18 -8.60 -13.76
CA LYS A 20 12.48 -9.81 -14.55
C LYS A 20 11.22 -10.63 -14.81
N GLU A 21 10.35 -10.75 -13.82
CA GLU A 21 9.08 -11.44 -13.92
C GLU A 21 8.15 -10.81 -14.97
N ARG A 22 8.27 -9.50 -15.21
CA ARG A 22 7.45 -8.80 -16.21
C ARG A 22 7.64 -9.33 -17.61
N GLU A 23 8.88 -9.50 -18.06
CA GLU A 23 9.16 -9.86 -19.45
C GLU A 23 8.61 -11.24 -19.79
N GLU A 24 8.82 -12.20 -18.88
CA GLU A 24 8.31 -13.55 -19.01
C GLU A 24 6.78 -13.57 -18.95
N TYR A 25 6.18 -12.84 -18.00
CA TYR A 25 4.73 -12.74 -17.87
C TYR A 25 4.07 -12.17 -19.14
N ILE A 26 4.60 -11.06 -19.66
CA ILE A 26 4.06 -10.41 -20.85
C ILE A 26 4.18 -11.35 -22.05
N ARG A 27 5.33 -12.01 -22.23
CA ARG A 27 5.53 -12.96 -23.33
C ARG A 27 4.51 -14.08 -23.31
N ASN A 28 4.35 -14.74 -22.16
CA ASN A 28 3.41 -15.85 -21.98
C ASN A 28 1.96 -15.39 -22.24
N LYS A 29 1.57 -14.20 -21.74
CA LYS A 29 0.22 -13.66 -21.97
C LYS A 29 -0.03 -13.25 -23.42
N VAL A 30 0.96 -12.69 -24.10
CA VAL A 30 0.84 -12.38 -25.54
C VAL A 30 0.60 -13.67 -26.34
N GLU A 31 1.38 -14.73 -26.08
CA GLU A 31 1.17 -16.03 -26.73
C GLU A 31 -0.21 -16.62 -26.45
N GLU A 32 -0.69 -16.54 -25.20
CA GLU A 32 -2.04 -16.96 -24.81
C GLU A 32 -3.11 -16.22 -25.60
N TYR A 33 -3.03 -14.88 -25.70
CA TYR A 33 -4.02 -14.09 -26.41
C TYR A 33 -3.95 -14.27 -27.94
N LEU A 34 -2.76 -14.48 -28.52
CA LEU A 34 -2.62 -14.85 -29.92
C LEU A 34 -3.32 -16.18 -30.22
N LYS A 35 -3.19 -17.18 -29.34
CA LYS A 35 -3.92 -18.47 -29.45
C LYS A 35 -5.44 -18.32 -29.33
N GLN A 36 -5.93 -17.28 -28.67
CA GLN A 36 -7.35 -16.93 -28.59
C GLN A 36 -7.86 -16.14 -29.81
N GLY A 37 -7.00 -15.84 -30.78
CA GLY A 37 -7.37 -15.15 -32.02
C GLY A 37 -7.29 -13.63 -31.95
N PHE A 38 -6.71 -13.05 -30.90
CA PHE A 38 -6.47 -11.59 -30.86
C PHE A 38 -5.39 -11.19 -31.85
N SER A 39 -5.49 -9.95 -32.37
CA SER A 39 -4.40 -9.34 -33.12
C SER A 39 -3.15 -9.19 -32.24
N LYS A 40 -1.97 -9.03 -32.85
CA LYS A 40 -0.73 -8.84 -32.10
C LYS A 40 -0.79 -7.60 -31.19
N ASP A 41 -1.34 -6.50 -31.68
CA ASP A 41 -1.44 -5.26 -30.91
C ASP A 41 -2.44 -5.40 -29.75
N ASP A 42 -3.59 -6.04 -29.98
CA ASP A 42 -4.56 -6.33 -28.93
C ASP A 42 -4.01 -7.28 -27.87
N ALA A 43 -3.28 -8.32 -28.29
CA ALA A 43 -2.62 -9.25 -27.38
C ALA A 43 -1.60 -8.55 -26.48
N VAL A 44 -0.77 -7.67 -27.04
CA VAL A 44 0.19 -6.86 -26.27
C VAL A 44 -0.51 -5.91 -25.31
N ASN A 45 -1.58 -5.25 -25.74
CA ASN A 45 -2.35 -4.35 -24.87
C ASN A 45 -3.02 -5.11 -23.71
N LYS A 46 -3.67 -6.24 -23.99
CA LYS A 46 -4.28 -7.10 -22.97
C LYS A 46 -3.25 -7.70 -22.01
N ALA A 47 -2.09 -8.12 -22.51
CA ALA A 47 -1.00 -8.61 -21.66
C ALA A 47 -0.51 -7.50 -20.71
N ASN A 48 -0.33 -6.28 -21.20
CA ASN A 48 0.05 -5.14 -20.36
C ASN A 48 -1.02 -4.79 -19.31
N GLN A 49 -2.31 -4.82 -19.68
CA GLN A 49 -3.40 -4.63 -18.72
C GLN A 49 -3.39 -5.71 -17.64
N SER A 50 -3.26 -6.98 -18.03
CA SER A 50 -3.17 -8.11 -17.12
C SER A 50 -1.97 -7.99 -16.18
N TRP A 51 -0.80 -7.60 -16.70
CA TRP A 51 0.40 -7.36 -15.88
C TRP A 51 0.15 -6.29 -14.82
N ARG A 52 -0.53 -5.19 -15.17
CA ARG A 52 -0.81 -4.09 -14.23
C ARG A 52 -1.64 -4.53 -13.02
N THR A 53 -2.61 -5.41 -13.24
CA THR A 53 -3.39 -6.02 -12.15
C THR A 53 -2.54 -7.00 -11.36
N TYR A 54 -1.84 -7.91 -12.04
CA TYR A 54 -0.97 -8.91 -11.42
C TYR A 54 0.06 -8.30 -10.49
N ILE A 55 0.81 -7.31 -10.99
CA ILE A 55 1.89 -6.67 -10.24
C ILE A 55 1.37 -5.88 -9.03
N GLY A 56 0.17 -5.28 -9.14
CA GLY A 56 -0.47 -4.58 -8.02
C GLY A 56 -0.75 -5.54 -6.87
N HIS A 57 -1.43 -6.65 -7.15
CA HIS A 57 -1.70 -7.69 -6.15
C HIS A 57 -0.41 -8.29 -5.58
N ARG A 58 0.58 -8.55 -6.45
CA ARG A 58 1.86 -9.13 -6.03
C ARG A 58 2.60 -8.24 -5.03
N ILE A 59 2.63 -6.92 -5.25
CA ILE A 59 3.25 -5.96 -4.33
C ILE A 59 2.47 -5.90 -3.01
N GLN A 60 1.14 -5.85 -3.06
CA GLN A 60 0.29 -5.88 -1.86
C GLN A 60 0.56 -7.14 -1.02
N ASP A 61 0.62 -8.31 -1.66
CA ASP A 61 0.91 -9.59 -0.98
C ASP A 61 2.31 -9.60 -0.34
N VAL A 62 3.31 -9.05 -1.02
CA VAL A 62 4.66 -8.89 -0.45
C VAL A 62 4.60 -8.03 0.80
N ILE A 63 4.02 -6.83 0.68
CA ILE A 63 3.92 -5.86 1.79
C ILE A 63 3.17 -6.47 2.96
N TYR A 64 2.04 -7.13 2.72
CA TYR A 64 1.26 -7.81 3.75
C TYR A 64 2.09 -8.85 4.49
N ASN A 65 2.76 -9.75 3.76
CA ASN A 65 3.55 -10.82 4.38
C ASN A 65 4.76 -10.29 5.15
N LEU A 66 5.41 -9.26 4.61
CA LEU A 66 6.49 -8.54 5.26
C LEU A 66 6.01 -7.90 6.57
N LEU A 67 4.97 -7.07 6.53
CA LEU A 67 4.41 -6.43 7.73
C LEU A 67 3.97 -7.48 8.75
N LYS A 68 3.27 -8.53 8.33
CA LYS A 68 2.84 -9.63 9.20
C LYS A 68 4.02 -10.31 9.88
N LYS A 69 5.12 -10.56 9.16
CA LYS A 69 6.34 -11.18 9.70
C LYS A 69 7.00 -10.27 10.73
N PHE A 70 7.22 -8.99 10.40
CA PHE A 70 8.00 -8.09 11.23
C PHE A 70 7.21 -7.45 12.39
N LEU A 71 5.88 -7.45 12.33
CA LEU A 71 5.01 -6.97 13.42
C LEU A 71 4.50 -8.10 14.34
N LYS A 72 4.83 -9.37 14.05
CA LYS A 72 4.31 -10.53 14.79
C LYS A 72 4.53 -10.44 16.30
N ASP A 73 5.72 -10.00 16.71
CA ASP A 73 6.13 -9.97 18.12
C ASP A 73 5.84 -8.61 18.80
N SER A 74 5.22 -7.66 18.08
CA SER A 74 4.88 -6.35 18.63
C SER A 74 3.47 -6.27 19.21
N GLY A 75 2.73 -7.37 19.24
CA GLY A 75 1.31 -7.40 19.64
C GLY A 75 0.35 -6.77 18.61
N LEU A 76 0.87 -6.39 17.44
CA LEU A 76 0.06 -5.84 16.35
C LEU A 76 -0.40 -6.95 15.41
N LYS A 77 -1.59 -6.77 14.85
CA LYS A 77 -2.19 -7.65 13.85
C LYS A 77 -2.29 -6.93 12.52
N VAL A 78 -2.26 -7.73 11.44
CA VAL A 78 -2.29 -7.25 10.06
C VAL A 78 -3.38 -7.99 9.29
N THR A 79 -4.24 -7.25 8.58
CA THR A 79 -5.26 -7.78 7.67
C THR A 79 -5.26 -7.01 6.35
N THR A 80 -6.05 -7.45 5.37
CA THR A 80 -6.20 -6.80 4.06
C THR A 80 -7.66 -6.46 3.80
N ASP A 81 -7.90 -5.49 2.92
CA ASP A 81 -9.23 -5.19 2.37
C ASP A 81 -9.93 -6.43 1.80
N LYS A 82 -9.19 -7.29 1.09
CA LYS A 82 -9.70 -8.54 0.52
C LYS A 82 -10.26 -9.46 1.60
N ALA A 83 -9.61 -9.54 2.76
CA ALA A 83 -10.12 -10.30 3.90
C ALA A 83 -11.40 -9.66 4.46
N LEU A 84 -11.42 -8.33 4.61
CA LEU A 84 -12.57 -7.57 5.14
C LEU A 84 -13.79 -7.54 4.19
N ASN A 85 -13.59 -7.83 2.90
CA ASN A 85 -14.68 -7.94 1.93
C ASN A 85 -15.47 -9.26 2.02
N ASN A 86 -15.06 -10.22 2.86
CA ASN A 86 -15.84 -11.41 3.11
C ASN A 86 -17.18 -11.06 3.82
N ARG A 87 -18.25 -11.80 3.50
CA ARG A 87 -19.57 -11.66 4.15
C ARG A 87 -19.56 -12.23 5.56
N ASN A 88 -18.85 -13.34 5.79
CA ASN A 88 -18.82 -14.04 7.07
C ASN A 88 -17.47 -13.80 7.75
N LEU A 89 -17.36 -12.65 8.40
CA LEU A 89 -16.17 -12.29 9.15
C LEU A 89 -16.24 -12.83 10.59
N PRO A 90 -15.12 -13.31 11.16
CA PRO A 90 -15.04 -13.46 12.61
C PRO A 90 -15.21 -12.08 13.28
N GLU A 91 -15.70 -12.07 14.51
CA GLU A 91 -16.06 -10.85 15.26
C GLU A 91 -14.96 -9.79 15.22
N GLU A 92 -13.70 -10.21 15.40
CA GLU A 92 -12.54 -9.32 15.36
C GLU A 92 -12.45 -8.56 14.02
N LEU A 93 -12.57 -9.26 12.89
CA LEU A 93 -12.45 -8.62 11.58
C LEU A 93 -13.69 -7.80 11.22
N ASP A 94 -14.88 -8.17 11.71
CA ASP A 94 -16.08 -7.34 11.54
C ASP A 94 -15.94 -6.00 12.30
N LYS A 95 -15.40 -6.03 13.52
CA LYS A 95 -15.05 -4.81 14.28
C LYS A 95 -14.02 -3.97 13.54
N VAL A 96 -12.94 -4.57 13.01
CA VAL A 96 -11.93 -3.85 12.18
C VAL A 96 -12.62 -3.17 10.99
N LYS A 97 -13.48 -3.90 10.26
CA LYS A 97 -14.20 -3.38 9.10
C LYS A 97 -15.05 -2.17 9.46
N ARG A 98 -15.80 -2.23 10.56
CA ARG A 98 -16.64 -1.12 11.03
C ARG A 98 -15.84 0.10 11.48
N LEU A 99 -14.67 -0.12 12.09
CA LEU A 99 -13.81 0.95 12.61
C LEU A 99 -13.07 1.74 11.53
N ILE A 100 -12.99 1.24 10.30
CA ILE A 100 -12.39 1.97 9.17
C ILE A 100 -13.41 2.50 8.18
N ALA A 101 -14.69 2.15 8.35
CA ALA A 101 -15.72 2.50 7.40
C ALA A 101 -16.07 3.99 7.44
N ILE A 102 -16.27 4.57 6.25
CA ILE A 102 -16.65 5.96 6.05
C ILE A 102 -18.17 6.02 5.85
N ASN A 103 -18.83 6.82 6.68
CA ASN A 103 -20.26 7.04 6.63
C ASN A 103 -20.59 8.21 5.69
N TYR A 104 -21.39 7.94 4.66
CA TYR A 104 -21.95 8.91 3.72
C TYR A 104 -23.48 9.02 3.85
N GLY A 105 -24.01 8.82 5.06
CA GLY A 105 -25.44 8.75 5.36
C GLY A 105 -26.00 7.36 5.07
N GLU A 106 -26.67 7.21 3.93
CA GLU A 106 -27.28 5.95 3.49
C GLU A 106 -26.25 4.91 3.04
N TYR A 107 -25.02 5.36 2.78
CA TYR A 107 -23.93 4.52 2.31
C TYR A 107 -22.82 4.39 3.34
N LEU A 108 -22.25 3.20 3.41
CA LEU A 108 -21.07 2.89 4.22
C LEU A 108 -20.00 2.29 3.32
N PHE A 109 -18.88 2.99 3.16
CA PHE A 109 -17.79 2.56 2.26
C PHE A 109 -16.53 2.26 3.05
N LEU A 110 -15.75 1.28 2.57
CA LEU A 110 -14.38 1.10 3.03
C LEU A 110 -13.46 2.03 2.23
N PRO A 111 -12.49 2.69 2.88
CA PRO A 111 -11.45 3.40 2.16
C PRO A 111 -10.57 2.42 1.37
N ASP A 112 -9.77 2.94 0.44
CA ASP A 112 -8.72 2.17 -0.25
C ASP A 112 -7.64 1.76 0.77
N ALA A 113 -7.87 0.63 1.43
CA ALA A 113 -7.14 0.16 2.59
C ALA A 113 -6.50 -1.21 2.33
N ASP A 114 -5.55 -1.26 1.39
CA ASP A 114 -4.91 -2.51 0.95
C ASP A 114 -4.36 -3.36 2.12
N VAL A 115 -3.74 -2.71 3.11
CA VAL A 115 -3.28 -3.34 4.35
C VAL A 115 -3.67 -2.51 5.57
N ILE A 116 -4.20 -3.18 6.59
CA ILE A 116 -4.62 -2.56 7.85
C ILE A 116 -3.82 -3.17 8.99
N VAL A 117 -3.24 -2.31 9.83
CA VAL A 117 -2.56 -2.67 11.07
C VAL A 117 -3.39 -2.20 12.25
N TYR A 118 -3.64 -3.10 13.19
CA TYR A 118 -4.46 -2.85 14.37
C TYR A 118 -3.91 -3.60 15.58
N LYS A 119 -4.34 -3.20 16.78
CA LYS A 119 -4.11 -3.94 18.02
C LYS A 119 -5.43 -4.35 18.65
N VAL A 120 -5.38 -5.42 19.43
CA VAL A 120 -6.49 -5.89 20.25
C VAL A 120 -6.07 -5.79 21.70
N GLU A 121 -6.77 -4.99 22.49
CA GLU A 121 -6.53 -4.78 23.91
C GLU A 121 -7.86 -4.91 24.65
N ASN A 122 -7.96 -5.82 25.63
CA ASN A 122 -9.18 -6.02 26.44
C ASN A 122 -10.46 -6.21 25.60
N ASN A 123 -10.38 -6.97 24.49
CA ASN A 123 -11.46 -7.17 23.51
C ASN A 123 -11.88 -5.95 22.67
N ASP A 124 -11.21 -4.81 22.86
CA ASP A 124 -11.36 -3.64 22.00
C ASP A 124 -10.31 -3.63 20.88
N ILE A 125 -10.72 -3.07 19.75
CA ILE A 125 -9.86 -2.95 18.57
C ILE A 125 -9.45 -1.49 18.41
N LYS A 126 -8.15 -1.28 18.20
CA LYS A 126 -7.61 0.03 17.85
C LYS A 126 -6.86 -0.05 16.54
N ILE A 127 -7.33 0.72 15.56
CA ILE A 127 -6.69 0.80 14.25
C ILE A 127 -5.48 1.72 14.38
N ILE A 128 -4.30 1.20 14.00
CA ILE A 128 -3.04 1.94 14.08
C ILE A 128 -2.79 2.66 12.76
N ALA A 129 -2.81 1.91 11.66
CA ALA A 129 -2.48 2.42 10.34
C ALA A 129 -3.22 1.69 9.22
N ILE A 130 -3.47 2.44 8.15
CA ILE A 130 -3.84 1.95 6.82
C ILE A 130 -2.67 2.23 5.89
N ILE A 131 -2.25 1.21 5.13
CA ILE A 131 -1.21 1.30 4.12
C ILE A 131 -1.88 1.09 2.76
N SER A 132 -1.92 2.16 1.96
CA SER A 132 -2.31 2.10 0.56
C SER A 132 -1.10 1.72 -0.28
N VAL A 133 -1.25 0.74 -1.15
CA VAL A 133 -0.20 0.16 -1.98
C VAL A 133 -0.45 0.59 -3.42
N LYS A 134 0.46 1.38 -4.01
CA LYS A 134 0.33 1.80 -5.40
C LYS A 134 1.61 1.52 -6.18
N ASN A 135 1.52 0.73 -7.25
CA ASN A 135 2.63 0.50 -8.17
C ASN A 135 2.91 1.73 -9.06
N SER A 136 1.84 2.35 -9.56
CA SER A 136 1.84 3.56 -10.39
C SER A 136 0.61 4.41 -10.06
N PHE A 137 0.68 5.73 -10.16
CA PHE A 137 -0.41 6.60 -9.70
C PHE A 137 -1.47 6.86 -10.76
N ARG A 138 -1.09 7.10 -12.02
CA ARG A 138 -2.02 7.40 -13.13
C ARG A 138 -3.10 8.42 -12.74
N GLU A 139 -4.39 8.13 -12.97
CA GLU A 139 -5.54 8.94 -12.55
C GLU A 139 -5.84 8.88 -11.04
N ARG A 140 -5.31 7.87 -10.35
CA ARG A 140 -5.57 7.56 -8.93
C ARG A 140 -4.69 8.34 -7.95
N ARG A 141 -4.09 9.46 -8.39
CA ARG A 141 -3.07 10.21 -7.64
C ARG A 141 -3.52 10.67 -6.26
N PHE A 142 -4.81 10.96 -6.12
CA PHE A 142 -5.37 11.61 -4.94
C PHE A 142 -6.35 10.73 -4.16
N GLU A 143 -6.53 9.46 -4.54
CA GLU A 143 -7.42 8.55 -3.80
C GLU A 143 -6.96 8.37 -2.35
N THR A 144 -5.68 8.05 -2.13
CA THR A 144 -5.15 7.83 -0.78
C THR A 144 -5.28 9.08 0.09
N THR A 145 -5.04 10.27 -0.49
CA THR A 145 -5.21 11.54 0.23
C THR A 145 -6.67 11.84 0.53
N TYR A 146 -7.58 11.54 -0.40
CA TYR A 146 -9.02 11.68 -0.19
C TYR A 146 -9.50 10.83 0.99
N TRP A 147 -9.08 9.55 1.04
CA TRP A 147 -9.45 8.67 2.14
C TRP A 147 -8.90 9.12 3.49
N LYS A 148 -7.65 9.63 3.52
CA LYS A 148 -7.10 10.23 4.74
C LYS A 148 -7.92 11.43 5.21
N LEU A 149 -8.32 12.32 4.31
CA LEU A 149 -9.19 13.44 4.67
C LEU A 149 -10.54 12.96 5.21
N LYS A 150 -11.15 11.96 4.59
CA LYS A 150 -12.42 11.36 5.07
C LYS A 150 -12.30 10.73 6.45
N LEU A 151 -11.21 10.01 6.72
CA LEU A 151 -10.95 9.45 8.05
C LEU A 151 -10.78 10.56 9.11
N LYS A 152 -10.23 11.73 8.76
CA LYS A 152 -10.06 12.86 9.68
C LYS A 152 -11.39 13.52 10.10
N GLU A 153 -12.46 13.37 9.32
CA GLU A 153 -13.76 14.03 9.58
C GLU A 153 -14.50 13.44 10.80
N SER A 154 -14.16 12.23 11.25
CA SER A 154 -14.80 11.59 12.39
C SER A 154 -13.83 11.41 13.57
N PRO A 155 -14.24 11.71 14.81
CA PRO A 155 -13.43 11.45 16.00
C PRO A 155 -13.12 9.96 16.19
N VAL A 156 -13.94 9.08 15.62
CA VAL A 156 -13.73 7.61 15.68
C VAL A 156 -12.52 7.21 14.83
N THR A 157 -12.28 7.87 13.70
CA THR A 157 -11.28 7.46 12.71
C THR A 157 -10.12 8.42 12.55
N SER A 158 -10.19 9.63 13.14
CA SER A 158 -9.22 10.70 12.91
C SER A 158 -7.79 10.37 13.37
N HIS A 159 -7.67 9.46 14.33
CA HIS A 159 -6.39 8.97 14.85
C HIS A 159 -5.66 8.03 13.88
N ILE A 160 -6.37 7.41 12.93
CA ILE A 160 -5.83 6.39 12.04
C ILE A 160 -4.76 7.00 11.14
N LYS A 161 -3.55 6.43 11.19
CA LYS A 161 -2.44 6.84 10.33
C LYS A 161 -2.63 6.29 8.93
N VAL A 162 -2.34 7.09 7.91
CA VAL A 162 -2.45 6.66 6.51
C VAL A 162 -1.11 6.82 5.83
N PHE A 163 -0.61 5.69 5.34
CA PHE A 163 0.66 5.58 4.65
C PHE A 163 0.47 5.17 3.21
N LEU A 164 1.39 5.59 2.37
CA LEU A 164 1.53 5.13 0.99
C LEU A 164 2.78 4.26 0.89
N ALA A 165 2.66 3.05 0.38
CA ALA A 165 3.79 2.20 0.00
C ALA A 165 3.85 2.05 -1.52
N THR A 166 5.00 2.32 -2.12
CA THR A 166 5.11 2.39 -3.58
C THR A 166 6.53 2.11 -4.08
N PRO A 167 6.71 1.40 -5.20
CA PRO A 167 7.97 1.43 -5.93
C PRO A 167 8.14 2.74 -6.72
N ASP A 168 7.08 3.54 -6.88
CA ASP A 168 7.02 4.72 -7.75
C ASP A 168 7.66 4.46 -9.11
N LYS A 169 7.11 3.46 -9.82
CA LYS A 169 7.68 2.89 -11.04
C LYS A 169 8.04 3.96 -12.09
N ASP A 170 7.18 4.96 -12.25
CA ASP A 170 7.31 6.00 -13.27
C ASP A 170 7.98 7.27 -12.71
N ASN A 171 8.59 7.18 -11.51
CA ASN A 171 9.28 8.26 -10.83
C ASN A 171 8.41 9.53 -10.65
N GLU A 172 7.10 9.39 -10.46
CA GLU A 172 6.16 10.52 -10.36
C GLU A 172 6.37 11.35 -9.09
N ILE A 173 6.98 10.78 -8.04
CA ILE A 173 7.13 11.44 -6.74
C ILE A 173 8.49 11.23 -6.06
N SER A 174 9.37 10.37 -6.58
CA SER A 174 10.65 10.01 -5.95
C SER A 174 11.69 11.13 -5.99
N TYR A 175 11.60 12.02 -6.97
CA TYR A 175 12.62 13.02 -7.27
C TYR A 175 12.03 14.41 -7.48
N LYS A 176 12.84 15.44 -7.23
CA LYS A 176 12.53 16.82 -7.64
C LYS A 176 12.40 16.94 -9.16
N CYS A 177 11.68 17.97 -9.55
CA CYS A 177 11.70 18.47 -10.92
C CYS A 177 13.12 18.99 -11.28
N PRO A 178 13.46 19.12 -12.58
CA PRO A 178 14.75 19.67 -13.01
C PRO A 178 15.09 21.06 -12.45
N ASN A 179 14.08 21.83 -12.01
CA ASN A 179 14.25 23.13 -11.35
C ASN A 179 14.53 23.04 -9.83
N GLY A 180 14.78 21.85 -9.30
CA GLY A 180 15.10 21.61 -7.89
C GLY A 180 13.90 21.66 -6.93
N LYS A 181 12.67 21.83 -7.42
CA LYS A 181 11.46 21.83 -6.58
C LYS A 181 10.82 20.44 -6.52
N PRO A 182 10.26 20.02 -5.37
CA PRO A 182 9.51 18.78 -5.29
C PRO A 182 8.35 18.78 -6.29
N LYS A 183 8.03 17.61 -6.85
CA LYS A 183 6.88 17.47 -7.76
C LYS A 183 5.59 17.81 -7.02
N LYS A 184 4.63 18.46 -7.70
CA LYS A 184 3.34 18.87 -7.11
C LYS A 184 2.67 17.72 -6.35
N MET A 185 2.68 16.52 -6.92
CA MET A 185 2.10 15.35 -6.28
C MET A 185 2.84 14.95 -5.01
N ARG A 186 4.18 14.99 -5.02
CA ARG A 186 5.00 14.71 -3.83
C ARG A 186 4.67 15.68 -2.69
N ILE A 187 4.50 16.96 -2.99
CA ILE A 187 4.12 17.98 -2.02
C ILE A 187 2.76 17.63 -1.38
N ILE A 188 1.75 17.33 -2.19
CA ILE A 188 0.39 17.01 -1.70
C ILE A 188 0.43 15.76 -0.82
N LEU A 189 1.12 14.71 -1.26
CA LEU A 189 1.21 13.46 -0.50
C LEU A 189 1.90 13.67 0.85
N GLU A 190 3.02 14.39 0.90
CA GLU A 190 3.69 14.67 2.18
C GLU A 190 2.88 15.59 3.09
N TYR A 191 2.11 16.54 2.55
CA TYR A 191 1.22 17.36 3.39
C TYR A 191 0.07 16.54 3.98
N GLU A 192 -0.60 15.72 3.17
CA GLU A 192 -1.85 15.08 3.57
C GLU A 192 -1.68 13.74 4.28
N LEU A 193 -0.68 12.95 3.89
CA LEU A 193 -0.42 11.62 4.45
C LEU A 193 0.49 11.69 5.67
N ASP A 194 0.48 10.62 6.48
CA ASP A 194 1.38 10.49 7.62
C ASP A 194 2.76 9.97 7.21
N GLY A 195 2.90 9.44 5.99
CA GLY A 195 4.16 8.90 5.48
C GLY A 195 4.03 8.26 4.09
N ILE A 196 5.15 8.25 3.37
CA ILE A 196 5.37 7.66 2.05
C ILE A 196 6.57 6.74 2.19
N TYR A 197 6.44 5.50 1.76
CA TYR A 197 7.45 4.46 1.91
C TYR A 197 7.80 3.88 0.55
N PHE A 198 9.04 4.10 0.13
CA PHE A 198 9.54 3.64 -1.15
C PHE A 198 10.08 2.21 -1.07
N LEU A 199 9.72 1.39 -2.06
CA LEU A 199 10.22 0.02 -2.25
C LEU A 199 11.51 0.00 -3.09
N LYS A 200 12.35 1.03 -2.95
CA LYS A 200 13.60 1.21 -3.67
C LYS A 200 14.52 2.15 -2.89
N GLU A 201 15.82 2.08 -3.15
CA GLU A 201 16.84 2.90 -2.47
C GLU A 201 17.03 4.28 -3.11
N ASP A 202 16.73 4.42 -4.41
CA ASP A 202 16.97 5.63 -5.17
C ASP A 202 15.74 6.55 -5.14
N PHE A 203 15.74 7.49 -4.19
CA PHE A 203 14.74 8.55 -4.07
C PHE A 203 15.26 9.67 -3.16
N GLU A 204 14.57 10.81 -3.15
CA GLU A 204 14.85 11.89 -2.22
C GLU A 204 14.11 11.65 -0.89
N GLU A 205 14.89 11.36 0.16
CA GLU A 205 14.38 11.15 1.51
C GLU A 205 13.96 12.47 2.17
N THR A 206 12.87 12.41 2.93
CA THR A 206 12.39 13.49 3.81
C THR A 206 11.88 12.90 5.12
N GLU A 207 11.43 13.73 6.05
CA GLU A 207 10.81 13.27 7.29
C GLU A 207 9.61 12.33 7.04
N LYS A 208 8.83 12.59 5.99
CA LYS A 208 7.64 11.80 5.64
C LYS A 208 7.85 10.84 4.48
N ALA A 209 9.01 10.83 3.85
CA ALA A 209 9.25 10.00 2.69
C ALA A 209 10.53 9.20 2.89
N LYS A 210 10.36 7.92 3.21
CA LYS A 210 11.41 7.05 3.72
C LYS A 210 11.51 5.78 2.90
N HIS A 211 12.57 5.02 3.11
CA HIS A 211 12.63 3.65 2.61
C HIS A 211 11.59 2.80 3.35
N PHE A 212 10.95 1.83 2.67
CA PHE A 212 9.97 0.93 3.28
C PHE A 212 10.54 0.16 4.47
N GLY A 213 11.87 -0.01 4.53
CA GLY A 213 12.58 -0.50 5.70
C GLY A 213 12.20 0.15 7.03
N LYS A 214 11.77 1.42 7.01
CA LYS A 214 11.41 2.22 8.20
C LYS A 214 9.96 2.08 8.65
N ILE A 215 9.08 1.51 7.82
CA ILE A 215 7.63 1.47 8.11
C ILE A 215 7.30 0.71 9.39
N VAL A 216 8.04 -0.37 9.67
CA VAL A 216 7.84 -1.22 10.85
C VAL A 216 8.15 -0.44 12.13
N GLU A 217 9.28 0.27 12.15
CA GLU A 217 9.70 1.10 13.29
C GLU A 217 8.66 2.20 13.56
N ASP A 218 8.26 2.93 12.52
CA ASP A 218 7.27 4.00 12.62
C ASP A 218 5.92 3.49 13.15
N ILE A 219 5.42 2.36 12.61
CA ILE A 219 4.16 1.73 13.07
C ILE A 219 4.24 1.34 14.55
N ILE A 220 5.35 0.73 14.96
CA ILE A 220 5.54 0.33 16.37
C ILE A 220 5.58 1.57 17.27
N GLU A 221 6.26 2.63 16.87
CA GLU A 221 6.33 3.87 17.65
C GLU A 221 4.94 4.51 17.80
N ILE A 222 4.17 4.59 16.71
CA ILE A 222 2.79 5.10 16.72
C ILE A 222 1.92 4.26 17.66
N SER A 223 2.04 2.94 17.62
CA SER A 223 1.22 2.06 18.45
C SER A 223 1.41 2.25 19.96
N LYS A 224 2.58 2.76 20.38
CA LYS A 224 2.90 3.05 21.79
C LYS A 224 2.31 4.38 22.28
N LYS A 225 2.00 5.29 21.35
CA LYS A 225 1.42 6.61 21.66
C LYS A 225 -0.12 6.56 21.76
N LEU A 226 -0.70 5.41 21.42
CA LEU A 226 -2.14 5.16 21.33
C LEU A 226 -2.58 4.25 22.47
#